data_AF-A0A3B0PBF8-F1
#
_entry.id   AF-A0A3B0PBF8-F1
#
_cell.length_a   1.000
_cell.length_b   1.000
_cell.length_c   1.000
_cell.angle_alpha   90.00
_cell.angle_beta   90.00
_cell.angle_gamma   90.00
#
_symmetry.space_group_name_H-M   'P 1'
#
loop_
_entity.id
_entity.type
_entity.pdbx_description
1 polymer ?
#
loop_
_entity_poly.entity_id
_entity_poly.type
_entity_poly.pdbx_seq_one_letter_code
_entity_poly.pdbx_strand_id
1 'polypeptide(L)' 'MFKDPAGLFYSSPEVLTKEYGVKLHTQHDVVKIDRKSKKVVVKDLQTGREFEDSYDKLVFAGGTW' A
#
# COMPACT_ATOMS: atom_id res chain seq x y z
N MET A 1 15.26 -20.05 -19.56
CA MET A 1 15.48 -19.99 -18.10
C MET A 1 15.85 -18.57 -17.75
N PHE A 2 15.04 -17.89 -16.95
CA PHE A 2 15.36 -16.53 -16.48
C PHE A 2 16.64 -16.59 -15.65
N LYS A 3 17.65 -15.80 -16.03
CA LYS A 3 18.95 -15.77 -15.34
C LYS A 3 19.00 -14.72 -14.23
N ASP A 4 18.08 -13.76 -14.26
CA ASP A 4 18.01 -12.65 -13.32
C ASP A 4 16.58 -12.53 -12.75
N PRO A 5 16.39 -12.74 -11.43
CA PRO A 5 15.10 -12.57 -10.76
C PRO A 5 14.52 -11.16 -10.87
N ALA A 6 15.35 -10.13 -11.08
CA ALA A 6 14.88 -8.76 -11.20
C ALA A 6 13.93 -8.57 -12.39
N GLY A 7 14.09 -9.36 -13.46
CA GLY A 7 13.20 -9.34 -14.63
C GLY A 7 11.78 -9.84 -14.38
N LEU A 8 11.46 -10.33 -13.18
CA LEU A 8 10.10 -10.70 -12.79
C LEU A 8 9.23 -9.50 -12.40
N PHE A 9 9.86 -8.34 -12.16
CA PHE A 9 9.16 -7.12 -11.75
C PHE A 9 9.16 -6.10 -12.91
N TYR A 10 7.97 -5.70 -13.35
CA TYR A 10 7.81 -4.72 -14.44
C TYR A 10 7.85 -3.26 -13.96
N SER A 11 7.84 -3.02 -12.65
CA SER A 11 7.77 -1.70 -12.04
C SER A 11 8.52 -1.67 -10.70
N SER A 12 8.80 -0.46 -10.18
CA SER A 12 9.53 -0.25 -8.93
C SER A 12 8.88 0.83 -8.04
N PRO A 13 9.15 0.82 -6.73
CA PRO A 13 8.77 1.90 -5.82
C PRO A 13 9.22 3.29 -6.29
N GLU A 14 10.37 3.38 -6.94
CA GLU A 14 10.94 4.63 -7.42
C GLU A 14 10.11 5.21 -8.57
N VAL A 15 9.66 4.37 -9.50
CA VAL A 15 8.77 4.80 -10.59
C VAL A 15 7.44 5.31 -10.03
N LEU A 16 6.83 4.56 -9.09
CA LEU A 16 5.58 4.96 -8.44
C LEU A 16 5.68 6.32 -7.73
N THR A 17 6.76 6.54 -7.00
CA THR A 17 6.95 7.77 -6.23
C THR A 17 7.41 8.96 -7.08
N LYS A 18 8.43 8.79 -7.94
CA LYS A 18 9.04 9.89 -8.70
C LYS A 18 8.28 10.25 -9.96
N GLU A 19 7.79 9.27 -10.71
CA GLU A 19 7.15 9.52 -12.01
C GLU A 19 5.64 9.72 -11.86
N TYR A 20 4.99 8.92 -11.01
CA TYR A 20 3.55 8.99 -10.80
C TYR A 20 3.12 9.80 -9.57
N GLY A 21 4.07 10.27 -8.75
CA GLY A 21 3.76 11.08 -7.57
C GLY A 21 2.97 10.34 -6.49
N VAL A 22 2.99 9.00 -6.50
CA VAL A 22 2.25 8.18 -5.52
C VAL A 22 2.93 8.29 -4.16
N LYS A 23 2.14 8.60 -3.13
CA LYS A 23 2.59 8.47 -1.74
C LYS A 23 2.59 7.01 -1.34
N LEU A 24 3.71 6.34 -1.57
CA LEU A 24 3.85 4.91 -1.34
C LEU A 24 4.16 4.62 0.15
N HIS A 25 3.30 3.81 0.77
CA HIS A 25 3.47 3.32 2.14
C HIS A 25 3.65 1.80 2.13
N THR A 26 4.89 1.33 1.97
CA THR A 26 5.22 -0.09 2.15
C THR A 26 5.27 -0.44 3.64
N GLN A 27 5.10 -1.73 3.97
CA GLN A 27 5.09 -2.21 5.37
C GLN A 27 4.00 -1.53 6.24
N HIS A 28 2.90 -1.13 5.61
CA HIS A 28 1.70 -0.60 6.28
C HIS A 28 0.55 -1.55 5.99
N ASP A 29 -0.10 -2.05 7.05
CA ASP A 29 -1.20 -2.99 6.95
C ASP A 29 -2.53 -2.31 7.30
N VAL A 30 -3.54 -2.46 6.44
CA VAL A 30 -4.86 -1.88 6.67
C VAL A 30 -5.70 -2.88 7.47
N VAL A 31 -5.75 -2.67 8.78
CA VAL A 31 -6.39 -3.61 9.72
C VAL A 31 -7.90 -3.40 9.86
N LYS A 32 -8.42 -2.22 9.48
CA LYS A 32 -9.86 -1.91 9.52
C LYS A 32 -10.25 -0.84 8.50
N ILE A 33 -11.47 -0.95 7.96
CA ILE A 33 -12.09 0.05 7.09
C ILE A 33 -13.40 0.53 7.73
N ASP A 34 -13.48 1.82 8.07
CA ASP A 34 -14.73 2.48 8.45
C ASP A 34 -15.33 3.20 7.24
N ARG A 35 -16.32 2.57 6.62
CA ARG A 35 -17.00 3.08 5.43
C ARG A 35 -17.97 4.22 5.72
N LYS A 36 -18.44 4.36 6.97
CA LYS A 36 -19.38 5.42 7.35
C LYS A 36 -18.64 6.75 7.51
N SER A 37 -17.50 6.74 8.20
CA SER A 37 -16.65 7.93 8.36
C SER A 37 -15.65 8.13 7.23
N LYS A 38 -15.58 7.18 6.29
CA LYS A 38 -14.61 7.13 5.18
C LYS A 38 -13.15 7.19 5.65
N LYS A 39 -12.82 6.30 6.59
CA LYS A 39 -11.48 6.18 7.16
C LYS A 39 -10.97 4.73 7.11
N VAL A 40 -9.65 4.59 7.16
CA VAL A 40 -8.96 3.32 7.37
C VAL A 40 -8.12 3.41 8.65
N VAL A 41 -8.01 2.28 9.36
CA VAL A 41 -7.02 2.12 10.43
C VAL A 41 -5.85 1.35 9.85
N VAL A 42 -4.67 1.95 9.94
CA VAL A 42 -3.44 1.42 9.38
C VAL A 42 -2.48 1.13 10.51
N LYS A 43 -1.85 -0.04 10.46
CA LYS A 43 -0.76 -0.43 11.34
C LYS A 43 0.56 -0.31 10.59
N ASP A 44 1.45 0.53 11.09
CA ASP A 44 2.83 0.56 10.65
C ASP A 44 3.55 -0.67 11.22
N LEU A 45 4.02 -1.55 10.34
CA LEU A 45 4.66 -2.81 10.75
C LEU A 45 6.11 -2.61 11.24
N GLN A 46 6.72 -1.47 10.95
CA GLN A 46 8.05 -1.14 11.46
C GLN A 46 7.99 -0.67 12.92
N THR A 47 7.01 0.18 13.24
CA THR A 47 6.89 0.79 14.58
C THR A 47 5.85 0.12 15.47
N GLY A 48 4.95 -0.68 14.89
CA GLY A 48 3.82 -1.32 15.56
C GLY A 48 2.67 -0.36 15.91
N ARG A 49 2.75 0.91 15.52
CA ARG A 49 1.74 1.93 15.84
C ARG A 49 0.56 1.87 14.88
N GLU A 50 -0.63 2.15 15.41
CA GLU A 50 -1.85 2.30 14.62
C GLU A 50 -2.24 3.77 14.48
N PHE A 51 -2.72 4.14 13.30
CA PHE A 51 -3.23 5.48 13.01
C PHE A 51 -4.42 5.43 12.04
N GLU A 52 -5.18 6.51 12.00
CA GLU A 52 -6.28 6.67 11.06
C GLU A 52 -5.87 7.52 9.86
N ASP A 53 -6.34 7.14 8.67
CA ASP A 53 -6.27 7.95 7.46
C ASP A 53 -7.63 8.03 6.76
N SER A 54 -7.92 9.15 6.11
CA SER A 54 -9.21 9.43 5.46
C SER A 54 -9.14 9.27 3.95
N TYR A 55 -10.25 8.86 3.32
CA TYR A 55 -10.32 8.74 1.87
C TYR A 55 -11.62 9.31 1.29
N ASP A 56 -11.55 9.82 0.06
CA ASP A 56 -12.76 10.13 -0.72
C ASP A 56 -13.27 8.92 -1.50
N LYS A 57 -12.32 8.13 -2.02
CA LYS A 57 -12.54 6.90 -2.77
C LYS A 57 -11.56 5.84 -2.27
N LEU A 58 -12.04 4.61 -2.12
CA LEU A 58 -11.22 3.47 -1.70
C LEU A 58 -11.21 2.43 -2.82
N VAL A 59 -10.02 2.07 -3.28
CA VAL A 59 -9.80 0.96 -4.21
C VAL A 59 -9.26 -0.21 -3.39
N PHE A 60 -9.99 -1.33 -3.36
CA PHE A 60 -9.57 -2.53 -2.64
C PHE A 60 -8.88 -3.50 -3.59
N ALA A 61 -7.58 -3.69 -3.40
CA ALA A 61 -6.74 -4.59 -4.18
C ALA A 61 -5.93 -5.54 -3.27
N GLY A 62 -6.57 -6.05 -2.21
CA GLY A 62 -5.94 -6.89 -1.18
C GLY A 62 -5.61 -8.33 -1.59
N GLY A 63 -5.88 -8.71 -2.84
CA GLY A 63 -5.65 -10.07 -3.34
C GLY A 63 -6.58 -11.12 -2.73
N THR A 64 -6.19 -12.39 -2.84
CA THR A 64 -6.83 -13.55 -2.21
C THR A 64 -5.80 -14.31 -1.37
N TRP A 65 -6.26 -15.21 -0.51
CA TRP A 65 -5.41 -16.12 0.25
C TRP A 65 -5.12 -17.41 -0.55
#